data_AF-A0AA38ME78-F1
#
_entry.id   AF-A0AA38ME78-F1
#
_cell.length_a   1.000
_cell.length_b   1.000
_cell.length_c   1.000
_cell.angle_alpha   90.00
_cell.angle_beta   90.00
_cell.angle_gamma   90.00
#
_symmetry.space_group_name_H-M   'P 1'
#
loop_
_entity.id
_entity.type
_entity.pdbx_description
1 polymer ?
#
loop_
_entity_poly.entity_id
_entity_poly.type
_entity_poly.pdbx_seq_one_letter_code
_entity_poly.pdbx_strand_id
1 'polypeptide(L)'
;MKNGKMKNLHPIQCTNPKITATKSMKYFEKDKAKSEKDAEQNFDDETPLIKNNKEIKELYTETKVKGKVEFEAYKKYIKENGGMVKIFLVLLLTGIIQFLKSSINQMESVWINAEQVVFNNATDKELYIEANEKRHQMQISLPIVISTATTLMVLNTYFFWVLAAKASLKLHNLVFAKVLRSFMQFFDKNRIGILLNRFSEDILYIDEILPLTFFLLMGYFVGTVGVIILIATVNASFLIPCIHGIRTNVVLKNWKRFKTTGILDTKSFNWIHQCYFRRTDNHKDLKNSRHIAKRI
;
A
#
# COMPACT_ATOMS: atom_id res chain seq x y z
N MET A 1 -24.41 -19.71 58.74
CA MET A 1 -24.35 -19.68 57.26
C MET A 1 -23.95 -18.28 56.82
N LYS A 2 -22.89 -18.16 56.01
CA LYS A 2 -22.15 -16.92 55.75
C LYS A 2 -22.81 -16.08 54.63
N ASN A 3 -22.87 -14.78 54.86
CA ASN A 3 -23.20 -13.74 53.87
C ASN A 3 -22.16 -13.71 52.74
N GLY A 4 -22.60 -13.87 51.50
CA GLY A 4 -21.78 -13.73 50.29
C GLY A 4 -22.15 -12.47 49.50
N LYS A 5 -21.32 -11.44 49.57
CA LYS A 5 -21.41 -10.22 48.75
C LYS A 5 -21.14 -10.56 47.27
N MET A 6 -22.06 -10.18 46.37
CA MET A 6 -21.79 -10.14 44.94
C MET A 6 -20.72 -9.08 44.65
N LYS A 7 -19.59 -9.49 44.06
CA LYS A 7 -18.56 -8.59 43.55
C LYS A 7 -19.01 -8.06 42.20
N ASN A 8 -19.06 -6.73 42.08
CA ASN A 8 -19.29 -6.01 40.83
C ASN A 8 -18.25 -6.42 39.79
N LEU A 9 -18.69 -7.01 38.67
CA LEU A 9 -17.86 -7.20 37.48
C LEU A 9 -17.67 -5.84 36.80
N HIS A 10 -16.40 -5.41 36.67
CA HIS A 10 -16.05 -4.29 35.81
C HIS A 10 -16.35 -4.62 34.34
N PRO A 11 -16.79 -3.63 33.54
CA PRO A 11 -17.04 -3.83 32.12
C PRO A 11 -15.72 -4.18 31.41
N ILE A 12 -15.75 -5.25 30.62
CA ILE A 12 -14.66 -5.62 29.71
C ILE A 12 -14.62 -4.54 28.63
N GLN A 13 -13.68 -3.61 28.75
CA GLN A 13 -13.37 -2.68 27.66
C GLN A 13 -12.75 -3.47 26.50
N CYS A 14 -13.46 -3.54 25.38
CA CYS A 14 -12.92 -3.98 24.10
C CYS A 14 -11.82 -3.00 23.67
N THR A 15 -10.56 -3.34 23.94
CA THR A 15 -9.42 -2.56 23.47
C THR A 15 -9.15 -2.87 22.00
N ASN A 16 -8.83 -1.82 21.25
CA ASN A 16 -8.63 -1.80 19.81
C ASN A 16 -7.54 -2.82 19.37
N PRO A 17 -7.83 -3.79 18.47
CA PRO A 17 -6.90 -4.88 18.13
C PRO A 17 -5.56 -4.42 17.56
N LYS A 18 -5.51 -3.23 16.95
CA LYS A 18 -4.25 -2.61 16.48
C LYS A 18 -3.30 -2.20 17.62
N ILE A 19 -3.86 -1.79 18.76
CA ILE A 19 -3.09 -1.38 19.94
C ILE A 19 -2.54 -2.62 20.66
N THR A 20 -3.35 -3.68 20.76
CA THR A 20 -2.95 -4.94 21.41
C THR A 20 -1.81 -5.65 20.67
N ALA A 21 -1.86 -5.69 19.33
CA ALA A 21 -0.78 -6.27 18.50
C ALA A 21 0.55 -5.48 18.59
N THR A 22 0.46 -4.14 18.66
CA THR A 22 1.64 -3.28 18.82
C THR A 22 2.25 -3.43 20.23
N LYS A 23 1.40 -3.64 21.24
CA LYS A 23 1.85 -3.86 22.62
C LYS A 23 2.51 -5.25 22.77
N SER A 24 1.92 -6.30 22.20
CA SER A 24 2.50 -7.66 22.22
C SER A 24 3.82 -7.74 21.45
N MET A 25 3.95 -7.05 20.30
CA MET A 25 5.22 -6.92 19.58
C MET A 25 6.30 -6.24 20.45
N LYS A 26 5.96 -5.15 21.15
CA LYS A 26 6.91 -4.47 22.05
C LYS A 26 7.32 -5.33 23.24
N TYR A 27 6.45 -6.17 23.77
CA TYR A 27 6.81 -7.13 24.83
C TYR A 27 7.74 -8.21 24.27
N PHE A 28 7.43 -8.76 23.08
CA PHE A 28 8.27 -9.77 22.42
C PHE A 28 9.67 -9.25 22.06
N GLU A 29 9.77 -7.99 21.61
CA GLU A 29 11.05 -7.33 21.30
C GLU A 29 11.87 -7.03 22.57
N LYS A 30 11.19 -6.74 23.69
CA LYS A 30 11.83 -6.53 25.00
C LYS A 30 12.28 -7.86 25.62
N ASP A 31 11.52 -8.93 25.43
CA ASP A 31 11.88 -10.28 25.87
C ASP A 31 13.02 -10.87 25.03
N LYS A 32 13.06 -10.57 23.72
CA LYS A 32 14.19 -10.87 22.83
C LYS A 32 15.46 -10.12 23.25
N ALA A 33 15.36 -8.82 23.55
CA ALA A 33 16.49 -8.03 24.02
C ALA A 33 16.97 -8.43 25.43
N LYS A 34 16.07 -8.97 26.28
CA LYS A 34 16.42 -9.51 27.59
C LYS A 34 17.08 -10.89 27.46
N SER A 35 16.56 -11.75 26.58
CA SER A 35 17.16 -13.05 26.23
C SER A 35 18.54 -12.90 25.59
N GLU A 36 18.78 -11.88 24.76
CA GLU A 36 20.10 -11.59 24.19
C GLU A 36 21.09 -11.13 25.28
N LYS A 37 20.64 -10.30 26.23
CA LYS A 37 21.49 -9.85 27.35
C LYS A 37 21.80 -10.94 28.36
N ASP A 38 20.83 -11.78 28.69
CA ASP A 38 20.99 -12.89 29.63
C ASP A 38 21.86 -14.03 29.03
N ALA A 39 21.91 -14.14 27.69
CA ALA A 39 22.81 -15.03 26.96
C ALA A 39 24.24 -14.46 26.86
N GLU A 40 24.41 -13.14 26.87
CA GLU A 40 25.71 -12.46 26.80
C GLU A 40 26.38 -12.35 28.18
N GLN A 41 25.61 -12.41 29.28
CA GLN A 41 26.12 -12.29 30.66
C GLN A 41 26.46 -13.63 31.36
N ASN A 42 26.06 -14.77 30.78
CA ASN A 42 26.41 -16.11 31.30
C ASN A 42 27.59 -16.75 30.54
N PHE A 43 28.31 -15.99 29.71
CA PHE A 43 29.41 -16.49 28.87
C PHE A 43 30.78 -15.99 29.35
N ASP A 44 30.90 -15.71 30.65
CA ASP A 44 32.10 -15.16 31.29
C ASP A 44 32.97 -16.23 31.99
N ASP A 45 32.68 -17.53 31.82
CA ASP A 45 33.64 -18.58 32.18
C ASP A 45 34.57 -18.88 30.99
N GLU A 46 35.79 -18.37 31.11
CA GLU A 46 36.86 -18.42 30.12
C GLU A 46 37.14 -19.85 29.62
N THR A 47 36.87 -20.09 28.33
CA THR A 47 37.52 -21.15 27.55
C THR A 47 38.07 -20.57 26.24
N PRO A 48 39.17 -21.12 25.68
CA PRO A 48 40.00 -20.51 24.63
C PRO A 48 39.35 -20.44 23.22
N LEU A 49 38.02 -20.51 23.13
CA LEU A 49 37.25 -20.54 21.88
C LEU A 49 36.95 -19.15 21.28
N ILE A 50 37.32 -18.06 21.96
CA ILE A 50 36.93 -16.70 21.56
C ILE A 50 37.60 -16.24 20.26
N LYS A 51 38.79 -16.77 19.89
CA LYS A 51 39.40 -16.50 18.56
C LYS A 51 38.57 -17.06 17.40
N ASN A 52 37.83 -18.16 17.63
CA ASN A 52 36.95 -18.76 16.63
C ASN A 52 35.64 -17.98 16.45
N ASN A 53 35.31 -17.00 17.30
CA ASN A 53 34.01 -16.33 17.26
C ASN A 53 33.80 -15.51 15.95
N LYS A 54 34.89 -15.03 15.32
CA LYS A 54 34.85 -14.37 14.00
C LYS A 54 34.65 -15.37 12.86
N GLU A 55 35.40 -16.47 12.83
CA GLU A 55 35.25 -17.53 11.81
C GLU A 55 33.90 -18.23 11.93
N ILE A 56 33.43 -18.43 13.16
CA ILE A 56 32.11 -18.96 13.47
C ILE A 56 31.03 -17.97 12.99
N LYS A 57 31.14 -16.65 13.27
CA LYS A 57 30.25 -15.61 12.72
C LYS A 57 30.28 -15.53 11.19
N GLU A 58 31.44 -15.72 10.57
CA GLU A 58 31.58 -15.79 9.11
C GLU A 58 30.92 -17.05 8.53
N LEU A 59 31.05 -18.19 9.21
CA LEU A 59 30.33 -19.44 8.88
C LEU A 59 28.81 -19.33 9.08
N TYR A 60 28.34 -18.37 9.88
CA TYR A 60 26.93 -18.05 10.10
C TYR A 60 26.40 -16.91 9.21
N THR A 61 27.24 -16.17 8.50
CA THR A 61 26.79 -15.03 7.68
C THR A 61 26.42 -15.50 6.29
N GLU A 62 25.11 -15.61 6.09
CA GLU A 62 24.56 -15.87 4.77
C GLU A 62 24.94 -14.75 3.78
N THR A 63 25.38 -15.14 2.58
CA THR A 63 25.69 -14.22 1.48
C THR A 63 24.43 -13.52 0.98
N LYS A 64 24.17 -12.31 1.49
CA LYS A 64 23.06 -11.47 1.05
C LYS A 64 23.39 -10.81 -0.30
N VAL A 65 22.65 -11.17 -1.34
CA VAL A 65 22.72 -10.49 -2.63
C VAL A 65 22.09 -9.10 -2.47
N LYS A 66 22.90 -8.05 -2.64
CA LYS A 66 22.43 -6.65 -2.65
C LYS A 66 22.03 -6.27 -4.07
N GLY A 67 20.78 -5.89 -4.31
CA GLY A 67 20.33 -5.51 -5.64
C GLY A 67 18.82 -5.33 -5.76
N LYS A 68 18.36 -5.09 -7.00
CA LYS A 68 16.92 -5.09 -7.33
C LYS A 68 16.45 -6.53 -7.50
N VAL A 69 15.25 -6.84 -7.01
CA VAL A 69 14.62 -8.14 -7.25
C VAL A 69 14.12 -8.19 -8.68
N GLU A 70 14.42 -9.28 -9.39
CA GLU A 70 13.96 -9.51 -10.76
C GLU A 70 12.43 -9.66 -10.80
N PHE A 71 11.81 -9.08 -11.83
CA PHE A 71 10.36 -9.15 -12.01
C PHE A 71 9.83 -10.59 -12.15
N GLU A 72 10.70 -11.52 -12.57
CA GLU A 72 10.38 -12.94 -12.68
C GLU A 72 9.94 -13.56 -11.35
N ALA A 73 10.53 -13.13 -10.23
CA ALA A 73 10.14 -13.60 -8.89
C ALA A 73 8.68 -13.22 -8.58
N TYR A 74 8.29 -11.98 -8.90
CA TYR A 74 6.90 -11.51 -8.75
C TYR A 74 5.95 -12.25 -9.70
N LYS A 75 6.36 -12.47 -10.96
CA LYS A 75 5.54 -13.22 -11.94
C LYS A 75 5.28 -14.65 -11.48
N LYS A 76 6.27 -15.30 -10.84
CA LYS A 76 6.12 -16.63 -10.26
C LYS A 76 5.10 -16.64 -9.12
N TYR A 77 5.15 -15.66 -8.23
CA TYR A 77 4.15 -15.50 -7.17
C TYR A 77 2.73 -15.33 -7.73
N ILE A 78 2.58 -14.47 -8.75
CA ILE A 78 1.30 -14.26 -9.45
C ILE A 78 0.77 -15.55 -10.10
N LYS A 79 1.67 -16.36 -10.66
CA LYS A 79 1.31 -17.65 -11.26
C LYS A 79 0.74 -18.61 -10.19
N GLU A 80 1.38 -18.70 -9.02
CA GLU A 80 0.91 -19.56 -7.91
C GLU A 80 -0.40 -19.07 -7.30
N ASN A 81 -0.63 -17.76 -7.29
CA ASN A 81 -1.85 -17.09 -6.81
C ASN A 81 -3.11 -17.41 -7.65
N GLY A 82 -2.94 -18.07 -8.79
CA GLY A 82 -4.05 -18.51 -9.66
C GLY A 82 -4.08 -17.81 -11.02
N GLY A 83 -2.95 -17.21 -11.42
CA GLY A 83 -2.72 -16.69 -12.75
C GLY A 83 -3.19 -15.25 -12.95
N MET A 84 -2.82 -14.67 -14.09
CA MET A 84 -3.10 -13.26 -14.42
C MET A 84 -4.61 -12.95 -14.49
N VAL A 85 -5.45 -13.93 -14.85
CA VAL A 85 -6.90 -13.75 -14.96
C VAL A 85 -7.54 -13.34 -13.63
N LYS A 86 -7.16 -13.98 -12.52
CA LYS A 86 -7.76 -13.67 -11.21
C LYS A 86 -7.31 -12.30 -10.70
N ILE A 87 -6.05 -11.94 -10.93
CA ILE A 87 -5.55 -10.60 -10.59
C ILE A 87 -6.25 -9.53 -11.43
N PHE A 88 -6.46 -9.79 -12.72
CA PHE A 88 -7.22 -8.89 -13.58
C PHE A 88 -8.66 -8.72 -13.10
N LEU A 89 -9.31 -9.80 -12.64
CA LEU A 89 -10.65 -9.74 -12.06
C LEU A 89 -10.68 -8.90 -10.77
N VAL A 90 -9.69 -9.04 -9.88
CA VAL A 90 -9.58 -8.23 -8.66
C VAL A 90 -9.32 -6.76 -9.00
N LEU A 91 -8.49 -6.48 -10.00
CA LEU A 91 -8.26 -5.13 -10.55
C LEU A 91 -9.56 -4.51 -11.08
N LEU A 92 -10.32 -5.26 -11.88
CA LEU A 92 -11.60 -4.82 -12.44
C LEU A 92 -12.60 -4.48 -11.32
N LEU A 93 -12.78 -5.39 -10.35
CA LEU A 93 -13.67 -5.16 -9.20
C LEU A 93 -13.24 -3.92 -8.39
N THR A 94 -11.93 -3.72 -8.23
CA THR A 94 -11.38 -2.55 -7.55
C THR A 94 -11.64 -1.27 -8.34
N GLY A 95 -11.61 -1.33 -9.66
CA GLY A 95 -12.03 -0.24 -10.55
C GLY A 95 -13.50 0.13 -10.37
N ILE A 96 -14.40 -0.86 -10.33
CA ILE A 96 -15.84 -0.63 -10.08
C ILE A 96 -16.05 0.00 -8.70
N ILE A 97 -15.38 -0.52 -7.66
CA ILE A 97 -15.45 0.05 -6.31
C ILE A 97 -14.96 1.50 -6.30
N GLN A 98 -13.89 1.81 -7.03
CA GLN A 98 -13.36 3.18 -7.12
C GLN A 98 -14.33 4.11 -7.87
N PHE A 99 -15.01 3.62 -8.91
CA PHE A 99 -16.04 4.36 -9.60
C PHE A 99 -17.21 4.69 -8.66
N LEU A 100 -17.73 3.70 -7.93
CA LEU A 100 -18.80 3.91 -6.94
C LEU A 100 -18.40 4.92 -5.86
N LYS A 101 -17.16 4.82 -5.33
CA LYS A 101 -16.62 5.82 -4.38
C LYS A 101 -16.59 7.22 -4.97
N SER A 102 -16.23 7.34 -6.25
CA SER A 102 -16.20 8.64 -6.94
C SER A 102 -17.61 9.20 -7.14
N SER A 103 -18.59 8.34 -7.45
CA SER A 103 -20.00 8.72 -7.53
C SER A 103 -20.55 9.18 -6.18
N ILE A 104 -20.19 8.51 -5.08
CA ILE A 104 -20.56 8.93 -3.72
C ILE A 104 -20.05 10.35 -3.45
N ASN A 105 -18.77 10.64 -3.74
CA ASN A 105 -18.21 11.98 -3.55
C ASN A 105 -18.95 13.07 -4.35
N GLN A 106 -19.41 12.75 -5.57
CA GLN A 106 -20.20 13.69 -6.38
C GLN A 106 -21.60 13.91 -5.79
N MET A 107 -22.26 12.83 -5.38
CA MET A 107 -23.58 12.89 -4.77
C MET A 107 -23.54 13.65 -3.43
N GLU A 108 -22.49 13.46 -2.62
CA GLU A 108 -22.26 14.23 -1.41
C GLU A 108 -22.15 15.73 -1.71
N SER A 109 -21.40 16.12 -2.75
CA SER A 109 -21.30 17.53 -3.14
C SER A 109 -22.65 18.13 -3.51
N VAL A 110 -23.50 17.40 -4.23
CA VAL A 110 -24.84 17.88 -4.61
C VAL A 110 -25.77 17.94 -3.40
N TRP A 111 -25.71 16.95 -2.50
CA TRP A 111 -26.50 16.95 -1.27
C TRP A 111 -26.14 18.13 -0.37
N ILE A 112 -24.85 18.39 -0.15
CA ILE A 112 -24.37 19.52 0.65
C ILE A 112 -24.87 20.86 0.07
N ASN A 113 -24.79 21.02 -1.26
CA ASN A 113 -25.27 22.24 -1.92
C ASN A 113 -26.79 22.43 -1.77
N ALA A 114 -27.57 21.35 -1.89
CA ALA A 114 -29.02 21.39 -1.68
C ALA A 114 -29.38 21.68 -0.21
N GLU A 115 -28.66 21.08 0.74
CA GLU A 115 -28.84 21.34 2.18
C GLU A 115 -28.57 22.81 2.51
N GLN A 116 -27.54 23.42 1.91
CA GLN A 116 -27.21 24.82 2.13
C GLN A 116 -28.31 25.78 1.65
N VAL A 117 -28.96 25.49 0.52
CA VAL A 117 -30.08 26.29 0.00
C VAL A 117 -31.29 26.20 0.93
N VAL A 118 -31.62 25.00 1.41
CA VAL A 118 -32.73 24.78 2.34
C VAL A 118 -32.44 25.45 3.69
N PHE A 119 -31.22 25.32 4.21
CA PHE A 119 -30.80 25.92 5.48
C PHE A 119 -30.86 27.45 5.46
N ASN A 120 -30.46 28.08 4.36
CA ASN A 120 -30.44 29.53 4.23
C ASN A 120 -31.83 30.14 3.98
N ASN A 121 -32.92 29.35 3.93
CA ASN A 121 -34.28 29.80 3.61
C ASN A 121 -34.31 30.73 2.40
N ALA A 122 -33.87 30.22 1.24
CA ALA A 122 -33.84 30.98 0.00
C ALA A 122 -35.17 31.73 -0.25
N THR A 123 -35.06 33.02 -0.55
CA THR A 123 -36.22 33.91 -0.79
C THR A 123 -36.97 33.53 -2.08
N ASP A 124 -36.27 32.86 -3.00
CA ASP A 124 -36.84 32.29 -4.22
C ASP A 124 -37.53 30.96 -3.93
N LYS A 125 -38.85 30.94 -4.10
CA LYS A 125 -39.71 29.79 -3.82
C LYS A 125 -39.48 28.64 -4.79
N GLU A 126 -39.14 28.91 -6.06
CA GLU A 126 -38.90 27.85 -7.05
C GLU A 126 -37.59 27.11 -6.74
N LEU A 127 -36.53 27.89 -6.47
CA LEU A 127 -35.22 27.36 -6.08
C LEU A 127 -35.29 26.52 -4.78
N TYR A 128 -36.10 26.95 -3.81
CA TYR A 128 -36.31 26.22 -2.56
C TYR A 128 -37.01 24.86 -2.80
N ILE A 129 -38.06 24.82 -3.62
CA ILE A 129 -38.80 23.59 -3.92
C ILE A 129 -37.88 22.57 -4.62
N GLU A 130 -37.13 23.01 -5.64
CA GLU A 130 -36.19 22.16 -6.37
C GLU A 130 -35.09 21.60 -5.45
N ALA A 131 -34.50 22.44 -4.61
CA ALA A 131 -33.46 22.03 -3.67
C ALA A 131 -33.99 21.03 -2.62
N ASN A 132 -35.20 21.22 -2.12
CA ASN A 132 -35.82 20.33 -1.15
C ASN A 132 -36.15 18.95 -1.75
N GLU A 133 -36.61 18.91 -3.02
CA GLU A 133 -36.83 17.66 -3.73
C GLU A 133 -35.51 16.89 -3.93
N LYS A 134 -34.47 17.58 -4.45
CA LYS A 134 -33.13 17.00 -4.62
C LYS A 134 -32.54 16.49 -3.29
N ARG A 135 -32.70 17.26 -2.22
CA ARG A 135 -32.27 16.87 -0.87
C ARG A 135 -32.93 15.56 -0.44
N HIS A 136 -34.24 15.44 -0.58
CA HIS A 136 -34.97 14.23 -0.21
C HIS A 136 -34.53 13.01 -1.06
N GLN A 137 -34.37 13.19 -2.37
CA GLN A 137 -33.87 12.13 -3.26
C GLN A 137 -32.45 11.67 -2.87
N MET A 138 -31.57 12.60 -2.51
CA MET A 138 -30.20 12.29 -2.09
C MET A 138 -30.15 11.60 -0.73
N GLN A 139 -30.97 12.01 0.24
CA GLN A 139 -31.03 11.39 1.56
C GLN A 139 -31.41 9.90 1.49
N ILE A 140 -32.24 9.51 0.54
CA ILE A 140 -32.63 8.11 0.32
C ILE A 140 -31.54 7.36 -0.48
N SER A 141 -31.04 7.96 -1.57
CA SER A 141 -30.14 7.26 -2.49
C SER A 141 -28.70 7.10 -1.97
N LEU A 142 -28.16 8.09 -1.26
CA LEU A 142 -26.80 8.05 -0.71
C LEU A 142 -26.51 6.83 0.18
N PRO A 143 -27.31 6.49 1.21
CA PRO A 143 -27.02 5.33 2.06
C PRO A 143 -27.11 4.00 1.29
N ILE A 144 -27.94 3.92 0.24
CA ILE A 144 -28.04 2.73 -0.63
C ILE A 144 -26.75 2.56 -1.46
N VAL A 145 -26.25 3.64 -2.04
CA VAL A 145 -24.99 3.58 -2.81
C VAL A 145 -23.78 3.31 -1.89
N ILE A 146 -23.77 3.87 -0.67
CA ILE A 146 -22.71 3.63 0.31
C ILE A 146 -22.72 2.17 0.79
N SER A 147 -23.89 1.63 1.11
CA SER A 147 -24.03 0.22 1.53
C SER A 147 -23.61 -0.74 0.42
N THR A 148 -24.05 -0.53 -0.81
CA THR A 148 -23.61 -1.36 -1.95
C THR A 148 -22.10 -1.28 -2.21
N ALA A 149 -21.51 -0.08 -2.18
CA ALA A 149 -20.06 0.09 -2.36
C ALA A 149 -19.25 -0.58 -1.24
N THR A 150 -19.70 -0.48 0.01
CA THR A 150 -19.02 -1.11 1.16
C THR A 150 -19.15 -2.64 1.13
N THR A 151 -20.32 -3.19 0.79
CA THR A 151 -20.48 -4.64 0.61
C THR A 151 -19.55 -5.18 -0.48
N LEU A 152 -19.49 -4.52 -1.65
CA LEU A 152 -18.57 -4.90 -2.72
C LEU A 152 -17.11 -4.81 -2.29
N MET A 153 -16.74 -3.79 -1.51
CA MET A 153 -15.38 -3.66 -0.97
C MET A 153 -15.01 -4.82 -0.05
N VAL A 154 -15.91 -5.22 0.85
CA VAL A 154 -15.70 -6.36 1.75
C VAL A 154 -15.56 -7.66 0.96
N LEU A 155 -16.44 -7.89 -0.02
CA LEU A 155 -16.39 -9.08 -0.89
C LEU A 155 -15.09 -9.16 -1.70
N ASN A 156 -14.66 -8.05 -2.31
CA ASN A 156 -13.41 -7.99 -3.07
C ASN A 156 -12.19 -8.24 -2.17
N THR A 157 -12.19 -7.68 -0.97
CA THR A 157 -11.12 -7.87 0.03
C THR A 157 -11.07 -9.34 0.46
N TYR A 158 -12.21 -9.93 0.80
CA TYR A 158 -12.31 -11.34 1.17
C TYR A 158 -11.81 -12.25 0.03
N PHE A 159 -12.26 -12.00 -1.20
CA PHE A 159 -11.83 -12.77 -2.37
C PHE A 159 -10.32 -12.69 -2.58
N PHE A 160 -9.72 -11.50 -2.45
CA PHE A 160 -8.27 -11.33 -2.55
C PHE A 160 -7.52 -12.12 -1.47
N TRP A 161 -7.95 -12.05 -0.20
CA TRP A 161 -7.30 -12.78 0.89
C TRP A 161 -7.41 -14.30 0.74
N VAL A 162 -8.52 -14.82 0.22
CA VAL A 162 -8.65 -16.26 -0.10
C VAL A 162 -7.65 -16.68 -1.19
N LEU A 163 -7.42 -15.83 -2.20
CA LEU A 163 -6.42 -16.11 -3.24
C LEU A 163 -5.00 -16.06 -2.68
N ALA A 164 -4.69 -15.06 -1.86
CA ALA A 164 -3.41 -14.94 -1.17
C ALA A 164 -3.10 -16.15 -0.29
N ALA A 165 -4.07 -16.60 0.52
CA ALA A 165 -3.92 -17.78 1.38
C ALA A 165 -3.67 -19.06 0.57
N LYS A 166 -4.36 -19.23 -0.57
CA LYS A 166 -4.11 -20.37 -1.48
C LYS A 166 -2.72 -20.32 -2.10
N ALA A 167 -2.22 -19.12 -2.41
CA ALA A 167 -0.87 -18.92 -2.96
C ALA A 167 0.20 -19.30 -1.93
N SER A 168 0.04 -18.79 -0.70
CA SER A 168 0.87 -19.10 0.46
C SER A 168 0.98 -20.61 0.69
N LEU A 169 -0.15 -21.31 0.79
CA LEU A 169 -0.17 -22.76 1.02
C LEU A 169 0.57 -23.55 -0.06
N LYS A 170 0.40 -23.17 -1.33
CA LYS A 170 1.13 -23.82 -2.43
C LYS A 170 2.62 -23.57 -2.32
N LEU A 171 3.03 -22.33 -2.07
CA LEU A 171 4.43 -21.99 -1.98
C LEU A 171 5.10 -22.67 -0.78
N HIS A 172 4.43 -22.67 0.37
CA HIS A 172 4.86 -23.40 1.56
C HIS A 172 5.10 -24.88 1.24
N ASN A 173 4.11 -25.55 0.63
CA ASN A 173 4.24 -26.97 0.26
C ASN A 173 5.36 -27.23 -0.75
N LEU A 174 5.56 -26.33 -1.72
CA LEU A 174 6.63 -26.44 -2.71
C LEU A 174 8.01 -26.32 -2.06
N VAL A 175 8.21 -25.36 -1.17
CA VAL A 175 9.50 -25.19 -0.50
C VAL A 175 9.73 -26.31 0.51
N PHE A 176 8.71 -26.68 1.28
CA PHE A 176 8.76 -27.79 2.23
C PHE A 176 9.15 -29.11 1.54
N ALA A 177 8.51 -29.45 0.42
CA ALA A 177 8.84 -30.66 -0.35
C ALA A 177 10.28 -30.64 -0.89
N LYS A 178 10.82 -29.46 -1.25
CA LYS A 178 12.20 -29.33 -1.72
C LYS A 178 13.22 -29.50 -0.61
N VAL A 179 12.93 -28.97 0.59
CA VAL A 179 13.78 -29.15 1.76
C VAL A 179 13.87 -30.63 2.12
N LEU A 180 12.73 -31.33 2.20
CA LEU A 180 12.69 -32.77 2.51
C LEU A 180 13.39 -33.67 1.49
N ARG A 181 13.46 -33.25 0.21
CA ARG A 181 14.12 -34.00 -0.86
C ARG A 181 15.60 -33.64 -1.04
N SER A 182 16.14 -32.73 -0.25
CA SER A 182 17.55 -32.35 -0.37
C SER A 182 18.48 -33.44 0.18
N PHE A 183 19.68 -33.55 -0.39
CA PHE A 183 20.68 -34.56 0.01
C PHE A 183 21.15 -34.32 1.44
N MET A 184 21.48 -35.37 2.19
CA MET A 184 21.89 -35.22 3.59
C MET A 184 23.17 -34.36 3.75
N GLN A 185 24.05 -34.39 2.74
CA GLN A 185 25.22 -33.51 2.65
C GLN A 185 24.88 -32.00 2.65
N PHE A 186 23.68 -31.60 2.21
CA PHE A 186 23.22 -30.22 2.28
C PHE A 186 22.99 -29.79 3.73
N PHE A 187 22.44 -30.67 4.55
CA PHE A 187 22.18 -30.43 5.97
C PHE A 187 23.45 -30.57 6.84
N ASP A 188 24.42 -31.39 6.42
CA ASP A 188 25.72 -31.46 7.07
C ASP A 188 26.53 -30.16 6.85
N LYS A 189 26.39 -29.56 5.65
CA LYS A 189 27.05 -28.29 5.30
C LYS A 189 26.34 -27.05 5.85
N ASN A 190 25.00 -27.07 5.90
CA ASN A 190 24.20 -25.95 6.39
C ASN A 190 23.53 -26.33 7.72
N ARG A 191 23.88 -25.65 8.80
CA ARG A 191 23.31 -25.94 10.13
C ARG A 191 21.78 -25.80 10.09
N ILE A 192 21.08 -26.90 10.35
CA ILE A 192 19.60 -27.04 10.24
C ILE A 192 18.86 -25.92 11.00
N GLY A 193 19.34 -25.53 12.17
CA GLY A 193 18.72 -24.48 12.99
C GLY A 193 18.68 -23.10 12.31
N ILE A 194 19.71 -22.71 11.58
CA ILE A 194 19.75 -21.44 10.84
C ILE A 194 18.78 -21.49 9.67
N LEU A 195 18.81 -22.60 8.93
CA LEU A 195 17.94 -22.81 7.77
C LEU A 195 16.47 -22.74 8.20
N LEU A 196 16.12 -23.37 9.32
CA LEU A 196 14.76 -23.34 9.84
C LEU A 196 14.34 -21.94 10.30
N ASN A 197 15.24 -21.21 10.98
CA ASN A 197 14.98 -19.84 11.39
C ASN A 197 14.68 -18.95 10.17
N ARG A 198 15.54 -19.02 9.15
CA ARG A 198 15.36 -18.26 7.92
C ARG A 198 14.10 -18.68 7.15
N PHE A 199 13.88 -19.97 6.99
CA PHE A 199 12.71 -20.49 6.29
C PHE A 199 11.42 -20.00 6.93
N SER A 200 11.37 -19.99 8.27
CA SER A 200 10.22 -19.50 9.04
C SER A 200 10.00 -18.00 8.83
N GLU A 201 11.06 -17.19 8.87
CA GLU A 201 10.98 -15.75 8.59
C GLU A 201 10.57 -15.46 7.14
N ASP A 202 11.16 -16.14 6.16
CA ASP A 202 10.88 -15.91 4.74
C ASP A 202 9.41 -16.26 4.39
N ILE A 203 8.86 -17.33 4.97
CA ILE A 203 7.43 -17.67 4.81
C ILE A 203 6.54 -16.60 5.40
N LEU A 204 6.85 -16.12 6.61
CA LEU A 204 6.05 -15.06 7.25
C LEU A 204 5.97 -13.81 6.35
N TYR A 205 7.09 -13.41 5.74
CA TYR A 205 7.12 -12.28 4.81
C TYR A 205 6.27 -12.52 3.56
N ILE A 206 6.31 -13.72 3.00
CA ILE A 206 5.56 -14.05 1.78
C ILE A 206 4.06 -14.21 2.04
N ASP A 207 3.70 -14.61 3.26
CA ASP A 207 2.32 -14.93 3.64
C ASP A 207 1.57 -13.73 4.21
N GLU A 208 2.25 -12.84 4.93
CA GLU A 208 1.62 -11.68 5.57
C GLU A 208 1.93 -10.38 4.83
N ILE A 209 3.21 -10.10 4.58
CA ILE A 209 3.67 -8.79 4.13
C ILE A 209 3.47 -8.63 2.62
N LEU A 210 3.81 -9.65 1.84
CA LEU A 210 3.73 -9.59 0.37
C LEU A 210 2.28 -9.39 -0.14
N PRO A 211 1.26 -10.14 0.33
CA PRO A 211 -0.10 -9.96 -0.16
C PRO A 211 -0.70 -8.63 0.32
N LEU A 212 -0.40 -8.23 1.55
CA LEU A 212 -0.85 -6.95 2.11
C LEU A 212 -0.31 -5.77 1.27
N THR A 213 1.00 -5.74 1.03
CA THR A 213 1.61 -4.67 0.23
C THR A 213 1.12 -4.68 -1.21
N PHE A 214 0.91 -5.84 -1.81
CA PHE A 214 0.36 -5.96 -3.16
C PHE A 214 -1.08 -5.44 -3.25
N PHE A 215 -1.96 -5.80 -2.29
CA PHE A 215 -3.33 -5.30 -2.22
C PHE A 215 -3.37 -3.77 -2.09
N LEU A 216 -2.56 -3.22 -1.18
CA LEU A 216 -2.45 -1.78 -0.97
C LEU A 216 -1.94 -1.06 -2.22
N LEU A 217 -0.89 -1.59 -2.85
CA LEU A 217 -0.34 -1.04 -4.09
C LEU A 217 -1.42 -0.96 -5.18
N MET A 218 -2.16 -2.04 -5.36
CA MET A 218 -3.23 -2.12 -6.35
C MET A 218 -4.35 -1.12 -6.05
N GLY A 219 -4.79 -1.04 -4.80
CA GLY A 219 -5.80 -0.10 -4.34
C GLY A 219 -5.38 1.36 -4.50
N TYR A 220 -4.14 1.71 -4.13
CA TYR A 220 -3.61 3.06 -4.32
C TYR A 220 -3.44 3.42 -5.79
N PHE A 221 -2.99 2.47 -6.62
CA PHE A 221 -2.84 2.72 -8.05
C PHE A 221 -4.19 3.05 -8.70
N VAL A 222 -5.20 2.21 -8.50
CA VAL A 222 -6.54 2.45 -9.05
C VAL A 222 -7.19 3.69 -8.42
N GLY A 223 -7.01 3.88 -7.10
CA GLY A 223 -7.56 5.03 -6.37
C GLY A 223 -7.00 6.36 -6.83
N THR A 224 -5.67 6.45 -7.01
CA THR A 224 -5.03 7.68 -7.51
C THR A 224 -5.47 8.00 -8.93
N VAL A 225 -5.54 7.00 -9.82
CA VAL A 225 -6.08 7.18 -11.18
C VAL A 225 -7.53 7.67 -11.12
N GLY A 226 -8.38 7.05 -10.28
CA GLY A 226 -9.78 7.44 -10.14
C GLY A 226 -9.96 8.88 -9.65
N VAL A 227 -9.19 9.31 -8.65
CA VAL A 227 -9.25 10.69 -8.13
C VAL A 227 -8.76 11.71 -9.17
N ILE A 228 -7.70 11.39 -9.93
CA ILE A 228 -7.23 12.27 -11.01
C ILE A 228 -8.32 12.46 -12.07
N ILE A 229 -9.02 11.39 -12.46
CA ILE A 229 -10.14 11.46 -13.41
C ILE A 229 -11.27 12.31 -12.83
N LEU A 230 -11.64 12.10 -11.57
CA LEU A 230 -12.69 12.87 -10.90
C LEU A 230 -12.41 14.38 -10.90
N ILE A 231 -11.19 14.78 -10.54
CA ILE A 231 -10.78 16.18 -10.50
C ILE A 231 -10.83 16.78 -11.92
N ALA A 232 -10.39 16.03 -12.92
CA ALA A 232 -10.43 16.46 -14.32
C ALA A 232 -11.87 16.74 -14.80
N THR A 233 -12.83 15.93 -14.38
CA THR A 233 -14.26 16.10 -14.73
C THR A 233 -14.89 17.31 -14.04
N VAL A 234 -14.56 17.56 -12.76
CA VAL A 234 -15.15 18.68 -12.01
C VAL A 234 -14.58 20.02 -12.49
N ASN A 235 -13.25 20.15 -12.49
CA ASN A 235 -12.59 21.40 -12.84
C ASN A 235 -11.11 21.14 -13.18
N ALA A 236 -10.78 21.13 -14.47
CA ALA A 236 -9.43 20.86 -14.96
C ALA A 236 -8.36 21.83 -14.43
N SER A 237 -8.74 23.05 -14.05
CA SER A 237 -7.83 24.05 -13.47
C SER A 237 -7.17 23.58 -12.17
N PHE A 238 -7.82 22.69 -11.39
CA PHE A 238 -7.22 22.13 -10.18
C PHE A 238 -6.09 21.14 -10.42
N LEU A 239 -5.87 20.67 -11.67
CA LEU A 239 -4.71 19.83 -11.99
C LEU A 239 -3.39 20.61 -11.97
N ILE A 240 -3.43 21.93 -12.21
CA ILE A 240 -2.25 22.79 -12.26
C ILE A 240 -1.46 22.76 -10.94
N PRO A 241 -2.07 23.02 -9.76
CA PRO A 241 -1.36 22.92 -8.48
C PRO A 241 -0.89 21.50 -8.16
N CYS A 242 -1.65 20.45 -8.52
CA CYS A 242 -1.21 19.07 -8.34
C CYS A 242 0.06 18.77 -9.14
N ILE A 243 0.10 19.19 -10.41
CA ILE A 243 1.27 19.03 -11.28
C ILE A 243 2.47 19.82 -10.73
N HIS A 244 2.24 21.04 -10.24
CA HIS A 244 3.28 21.85 -9.60
C HIS A 244 3.82 21.17 -8.34
N GLY A 245 2.95 20.66 -7.47
CA GLY A 245 3.33 19.95 -6.24
C GLY A 245 4.08 18.63 -6.48
N ILE A 246 3.73 17.89 -7.55
CA ILE A 246 4.48 16.69 -7.96
C ILE A 246 5.87 17.09 -8.44
N ARG A 247 5.96 18.15 -9.27
CA ARG A 247 7.24 18.67 -9.77
C ARG A 247 8.17 19.09 -8.62
N THR A 248 7.67 19.89 -7.68
CA THR A 248 8.49 20.33 -6.54
C THR A 248 8.91 19.15 -5.67
N ASN A 249 8.05 18.15 -5.45
CA ASN A 249 8.43 16.93 -4.71
C ASN A 249 9.54 16.14 -5.41
N VAL A 250 9.48 15.99 -6.73
CA VAL A 250 10.55 15.31 -7.50
C VAL A 250 11.85 16.08 -7.40
N VAL A 251 11.79 17.42 -7.54
CA VAL A 251 12.97 18.29 -7.40
C VAL A 251 13.55 18.21 -5.99
N LEU A 252 12.71 18.25 -4.94
CA LEU A 252 13.15 18.12 -3.55
C LEU A 252 13.74 16.74 -3.24
N LYS A 253 13.16 15.66 -3.78
CA LYS A 253 13.73 14.31 -3.64
C LYS A 253 15.07 14.21 -4.34
N ASN A 254 15.19 14.73 -5.55
CA ASN A 254 16.45 14.75 -6.29
C ASN A 254 17.50 15.62 -5.60
N TRP A 255 17.10 16.76 -5.02
CA TRP A 255 17.98 17.63 -4.24
C TRP A 255 18.43 16.99 -2.93
N LYS A 256 17.51 16.33 -2.19
CA LYS A 256 17.87 15.53 -1.00
C LYS A 256 18.83 14.39 -1.36
N ARG A 257 18.53 13.65 -2.43
CA ARG A 257 19.40 12.58 -2.93
C ARG A 257 20.78 13.11 -3.30
N PHE A 258 20.85 14.26 -3.97
CA PHE A 258 22.11 14.94 -4.27
C PHE A 258 22.89 15.30 -2.99
N LYS A 259 22.23 15.89 -1.99
CA LYS A 259 22.88 16.24 -0.71
C LYS A 259 23.39 15.02 0.05
N THR A 260 22.71 13.88 -0.04
CA THR A 260 23.10 12.65 0.66
C THR A 260 24.14 11.80 -0.10
N THR A 261 24.17 11.83 -1.43
CA THR A 261 25.01 10.91 -2.23
C THR A 261 26.02 11.61 -3.14
N GLY A 262 25.99 12.94 -3.29
CA GLY A 262 26.90 13.70 -4.16
C GLY A 262 26.71 13.46 -5.66
N ILE A 263 25.81 12.56 -6.06
CA ILE A 263 25.57 12.16 -7.45
C ILE A 263 24.33 12.90 -7.99
N LEU A 264 24.53 13.77 -8.99
CA LEU A 264 23.46 14.39 -9.78
C LEU A 264 22.99 13.41 -10.86
N ASP A 265 21.77 12.88 -10.74
CA ASP A 265 21.12 12.18 -11.84
C ASP A 265 20.52 13.19 -12.82
N THR A 266 21.35 13.65 -13.76
CA THR A 266 21.02 14.67 -14.78
C THR A 266 19.94 14.22 -15.78
N LYS A 267 19.63 12.92 -15.85
CA LYS A 267 18.60 12.40 -16.77
C LYS A 267 17.17 12.81 -16.38
N SER A 268 16.87 12.96 -15.08
CA SER A 268 15.54 13.44 -14.64
C SER A 268 15.30 14.92 -14.97
N PHE A 269 16.35 15.73 -15.04
CA PHE A 269 16.24 17.15 -15.37
C PHE A 269 16.00 17.37 -16.88
N ASN A 270 16.68 16.60 -17.74
CA ASN A 270 16.61 16.78 -19.19
C ASN A 270 15.25 16.41 -19.81
N TRP A 271 14.56 15.37 -19.32
CA TRP A 271 13.24 15.01 -19.86
C TRP A 271 12.17 16.09 -19.62
N ILE A 272 12.24 16.76 -18.46
CA ILE A 272 11.31 17.83 -18.09
C ILE A 272 11.60 19.12 -18.87
N HIS A 273 12.87 19.43 -19.10
CA HIS A 273 13.27 20.59 -19.90
C HIS A 273 12.87 20.44 -21.37
N GLN A 274 13.00 19.23 -21.94
CA GLN A 274 12.54 18.93 -23.31
C GLN A 274 11.02 19.07 -23.48
N CYS A 275 10.22 18.68 -22.49
CA CYS A 275 8.76 18.80 -22.54
C CYS A 275 8.27 20.25 -22.36
N TYR A 276 8.99 21.10 -21.61
CA TYR A 276 8.63 22.52 -21.45
C TYR A 276 8.96 23.33 -22.71
N PHE A 277 10.13 23.12 -23.31
CA PHE A 277 10.54 23.83 -24.53
C PHE A 277 9.81 23.37 -25.80
N ARG A 278 9.42 22.10 -25.91
CA ARG A 278 8.65 21.62 -27.06
C ARG A 278 7.26 22.30 -27.20
N ARG A 279 6.71 22.86 -26.12
CA ARG A 279 5.43 23.60 -26.16
C ARG A 279 5.60 25.05 -26.63
N THR A 280 6.77 25.66 -26.43
CA THR A 280 7.06 27.03 -26.87
C THR A 280 7.45 27.11 -28.33
N ASP A 281 8.04 26.06 -28.90
CA ASP A 281 8.44 26.04 -30.32
C ASP A 281 7.22 25.90 -31.25
N ASN A 282 6.26 25.02 -30.93
CA ASN A 282 5.00 24.90 -31.67
C ASN A 282 4.18 26.21 -31.71
N HIS A 283 4.33 27.08 -30.71
CA HIS A 283 3.61 28.36 -30.66
C HIS A 283 4.29 29.47 -31.49
N LYS A 284 5.60 29.34 -31.78
CA LYS A 284 6.35 30.23 -32.67
C LYS A 284 6.11 29.87 -34.14
N ASP A 285 6.02 28.57 -34.47
CA ASP A 285 5.78 28.12 -35.85
C ASP A 285 4.37 28.46 -36.36
N LEU A 286 3.36 28.42 -35.49
CA LEU A 286 2.00 28.87 -35.81
C LEU A 286 1.88 30.39 -36.03
N LYS A 287 2.76 31.19 -35.39
CA LYS A 287 2.82 32.64 -35.62
C LYS A 287 3.55 32.97 -36.92
N ASN A 288 4.61 32.24 -37.25
CA ASN A 288 5.37 32.46 -38.49
C ASN A 288 4.59 32.03 -39.75
N SER A 289 3.81 30.95 -39.68
CA SER A 289 2.96 30.52 -40.81
C SER A 289 1.81 31.48 -41.13
N ARG A 290 1.29 32.24 -40.15
CA ARG A 290 0.27 33.27 -40.40
C ARG A 290 0.83 34.54 -41.06
N HIS A 291 2.13 34.81 -40.91
CA HIS A 291 2.77 35.94 -41.57
C HIS A 291 3.12 35.63 -43.04
N ILE A 292 3.36 34.36 -43.37
CA ILE A 292 3.62 33.91 -44.74
C ILE A 292 2.32 33.83 -45.56
N ALA A 293 1.20 33.41 -44.95
CA ALA A 293 -0.10 33.33 -45.61
C ALA A 293 -0.80 34.70 -45.86
N LYS A 294 -0.23 35.82 -45.40
CA LYS A 294 -0.70 37.19 -45.70
C LYS A 294 0.12 37.91 -46.77
N ARG A 295 1.10 37.23 -47.39
CA ARG A 295 2.00 37.79 -48.41
C ARG A 295 1.90 37.08 -49.78
N ILE A 296 0.85 36.28 -49.98
CA ILE A 296 0.42 35.73 -51.26
C ILE A 296 -1.03 36.19 -51.45
#